data_AF-A0A553SMK5-F1
#
_entry.id   AF-A0A553SMK5-F1
#
_cell.length_a   1.000
_cell.length_b   1.000
_cell.length_c   1.000
_cell.angle_alpha   90.00
_cell.angle_beta   90.00
_cell.angle_gamma   90.00
#
_symmetry.space_group_name_H-M   'P 1'
#
loop_
_entity.id
_entity.type
_entity.pdbx_description
1 polymer ?
#
loop_
_entity_poly.entity_id
_entity_poly.type
_entity_poly.pdbx_seq_one_letter_code
_entity_poly.pdbx_strand_id
1 'polypeptide(L)'
;MINKNMKKYLESKAENEKIAALPVEKAYLLENELAAEDRILIASLPEKLGDFYMELANKESDETVKEGLSASFLEEKISLLKTNLDEYLYVETDLFDMIQVDGLTLEVDSVFRKYDGLFGFRAPKKQEQVIRSYFANTLGSETPYSLMFNNQDGLWDVNLPIEYIEGFTEELSVAATLELFYSFMFALGSLLDEK
;
A
#
# COMPACT_ATOMS: atom_id res chain seq x y z
N MET A 1 -9.11 -1.09 -13.18
CA MET A 1 -8.42 -1.83 -12.11
C MET A 1 -9.18 -1.73 -10.79
N ILE A 2 -9.19 -0.59 -10.08
CA ILE A 2 -9.90 -0.43 -8.80
C ILE A 2 -11.39 -0.73 -8.94
N ASN A 3 -12.04 -0.21 -9.98
CA ASN A 3 -13.46 -0.43 -10.24
C ASN A 3 -13.79 -1.93 -10.38
N LYS A 4 -12.94 -2.65 -11.13
CA LYS A 4 -13.08 -4.09 -11.33
C LYS A 4 -12.89 -4.85 -10.02
N ASN A 5 -11.85 -4.51 -9.25
CA ASN A 5 -11.55 -5.15 -7.97
C ASN A 5 -12.66 -4.88 -6.95
N MET A 6 -13.13 -3.64 -6.87
CA MET A 6 -14.22 -3.24 -5.97
C MET A 6 -15.53 -3.94 -6.34
N LYS A 7 -15.88 -4.03 -7.62
CA LYS A 7 -17.05 -4.81 -8.07
C LYS A 7 -16.95 -6.28 -7.67
N LYS A 8 -15.79 -6.91 -7.88
CA LYS A 8 -15.56 -8.30 -7.46
C LYS A 8 -15.68 -8.46 -5.93
N TYR A 9 -15.17 -7.49 -5.16
CA TYR A 9 -15.34 -7.48 -3.71
C TYR A 9 -16.81 -7.37 -3.31
N LEU A 10 -17.59 -6.49 -3.94
CA LEU A 10 -19.02 -6.33 -3.69
C LEU A 10 -19.84 -7.56 -4.10
N GLU A 11 -19.50 -8.23 -5.20
CA GLU A 11 -20.12 -9.49 -5.65
C GLU A 11 -19.89 -10.63 -4.64
N SER A 12 -18.81 -10.59 -3.87
CA SER A 12 -18.56 -11.57 -2.80
C SER A 12 -19.43 -11.35 -1.56
N LYS A 13 -20.12 -10.20 -1.46
CA LYS A 13 -20.94 -9.81 -0.32
C LYS A 13 -22.41 -10.11 -0.57
N ALA A 14 -23.13 -10.54 0.48
CA ALA A 14 -24.57 -10.71 0.34
C ALA A 14 -25.27 -9.35 0.12
N GLU A 15 -26.43 -9.36 -0.57
CA GLU A 15 -27.15 -8.14 -0.99
C GLU A 15 -27.46 -7.18 0.18
N ASN A 16 -27.65 -7.70 1.39
CA ASN A 16 -27.93 -6.93 2.61
C ASN A 16 -26.76 -6.86 3.60
N GLU A 17 -25.59 -7.40 3.25
CA GLU A 17 -24.40 -7.33 4.09
C GLU A 17 -23.87 -5.89 4.11
N LYS A 18 -23.41 -5.46 5.29
CA LYS A 18 -22.69 -4.20 5.44
C LYS A 18 -21.30 -4.32 4.83
N ILE A 19 -20.89 -3.30 4.10
CA ILE A 19 -19.61 -3.24 3.41
C ILE A 19 -18.63 -2.51 4.32
N ALA A 20 -17.73 -3.25 4.96
CA ALA A 20 -16.57 -2.63 5.59
C ALA A 20 -15.75 -1.91 4.52
N ALA A 21 -15.34 -0.68 4.79
CA ALA A 21 -14.56 0.16 3.87
C ALA A 21 -13.61 1.08 4.63
N LEU A 22 -12.39 1.24 4.12
CA LEU A 22 -11.50 2.34 4.52
C LEU A 22 -12.07 3.68 4.02
N PRO A 23 -11.66 4.82 4.59
CA PRO A 23 -12.16 6.13 4.18
C PRO A 23 -12.04 6.40 2.66
N VAL A 24 -10.91 6.03 2.07
CA VAL A 24 -10.66 6.18 0.62
C VAL A 24 -11.61 5.31 -0.23
N GLU A 25 -11.91 4.10 0.24
CA GLU A 25 -12.83 3.18 -0.43
C GLU A 25 -14.27 3.67 -0.32
N LYS A 26 -14.68 4.18 0.84
CA LYS A 26 -16.01 4.78 1.02
C LYS A 26 -16.21 5.92 0.02
N ALA A 27 -15.25 6.84 -0.08
CA ALA A 27 -15.32 7.95 -1.02
C ALA A 27 -15.51 7.43 -2.45
N TYR A 28 -14.67 6.48 -2.88
CA TYR A 28 -14.75 5.88 -4.21
C TYR A 28 -16.09 5.18 -4.48
N LEU A 29 -16.60 4.40 -3.52
CA LEU A 29 -17.88 3.68 -3.63
C LEU A 29 -19.05 4.64 -3.85
N LEU A 30 -19.05 5.78 -3.15
CA LEU A 30 -20.11 6.79 -3.25
C LEU A 30 -20.00 7.58 -4.56
N GLU A 31 -18.80 8.04 -4.91
CA GLU A 31 -18.54 8.82 -6.14
C GLU A 31 -18.88 8.03 -7.42
N ASN A 32 -18.73 6.70 -7.38
CA ASN A 32 -19.00 5.82 -8.51
C ASN A 32 -20.36 5.11 -8.41
N GLU A 33 -21.23 5.50 -7.47
CA GLU A 33 -22.55 4.91 -7.24
C GLU A 33 -22.55 3.37 -7.10
N LEU A 34 -21.47 2.81 -6.53
CA LEU A 34 -21.29 1.36 -6.40
C LEU A 34 -21.98 0.78 -5.16
N ALA A 35 -22.23 1.59 -4.13
CA ALA A 35 -22.94 1.21 -2.93
C ALA A 35 -23.67 2.41 -2.31
N ALA A 36 -24.81 2.16 -1.67
CA ALA A 36 -25.51 3.17 -0.88
C ALA A 36 -24.77 3.45 0.43
N GLU A 37 -24.76 4.71 0.88
CA GLU A 37 -24.02 5.12 2.08
C GLU A 37 -24.43 4.34 3.34
N ASP A 38 -25.72 4.05 3.49
CA ASP A 38 -26.24 3.28 4.62
C ASP A 38 -25.72 1.84 4.65
N ARG A 39 -25.25 1.30 3.52
CA ARG A 39 -24.61 -0.02 3.45
C ARG A 39 -23.13 0.00 3.84
N ILE A 40 -22.48 1.15 3.93
CA ILE A 40 -21.03 1.25 4.16
C ILE A 40 -20.75 1.46 5.66
N LEU A 41 -19.86 0.64 6.22
CA LEU A 41 -19.29 0.81 7.56
C LEU A 41 -17.82 1.21 7.41
N ILE A 42 -17.44 2.33 8.00
CA ILE A 42 -16.02 2.68 8.08
C ILE A 42 -15.32 1.68 9.00
N ALA A 43 -14.29 1.05 8.47
CA ALA A 43 -13.39 0.15 9.17
C ALA A 43 -11.99 0.76 9.23
N SER A 44 -11.19 0.30 10.19
CA SER A 44 -9.76 0.56 10.29
C SER A 44 -8.96 -0.44 9.46
N LEU A 45 -7.69 -0.13 9.16
CA LEU A 45 -6.82 -1.07 8.45
C LEU A 45 -6.72 -2.45 9.13
N PRO A 46 -6.51 -2.58 10.46
CA PRO A 46 -6.43 -3.90 11.09
C PRO A 46 -7.70 -4.76 10.91
N GLU A 47 -8.88 -4.14 10.84
CA GLU A 47 -10.15 -4.84 10.58
C GLU A 47 -10.29 -5.29 9.11
N LYS A 48 -9.55 -4.64 8.20
CA LYS A 48 -9.60 -4.80 6.75
C LYS A 48 -8.45 -5.60 6.16
N LEU A 49 -7.39 -5.83 6.93
CA LEU A 49 -6.15 -6.46 6.48
C LEU A 49 -6.37 -7.88 5.94
N GLY A 50 -7.42 -8.59 6.37
CA GLY A 50 -7.65 -9.97 5.95
C GLY A 50 -6.54 -10.91 6.45
N ASP A 51 -6.21 -11.93 5.66
CA ASP A 51 -5.01 -12.72 5.92
C ASP A 51 -3.77 -11.88 5.57
N PHE A 52 -2.79 -11.88 6.47
CA PHE A 52 -1.57 -11.11 6.31
C PHE A 52 -0.35 -11.89 6.83
N TYR A 53 0.79 -11.56 6.25
CA TYR A 53 2.10 -12.02 6.69
C TYR A 53 3.00 -10.81 6.92
N MET A 54 3.77 -10.85 8.01
CA MET A 54 4.75 -9.83 8.33
C MET A 54 6.02 -10.48 8.88
N GLU A 55 7.17 -10.01 8.40
CA GLU A 55 8.47 -10.43 8.90
C GLU A 55 9.48 -9.28 8.93
N LEU A 56 10.44 -9.37 9.84
CA LEU A 56 11.66 -8.58 9.79
C LEU A 56 12.77 -9.42 9.17
N ALA A 57 13.51 -8.84 8.24
CA ALA A 57 14.64 -9.49 7.59
C ALA A 57 15.84 -8.54 7.49
N ASN A 58 17.04 -9.10 7.39
CA ASN A 58 18.26 -8.33 7.30
C ASN A 58 18.51 -7.85 5.86
N LYS A 59 18.79 -6.55 5.67
CA LYS A 59 18.96 -5.93 4.35
C LYS A 59 20.13 -6.45 3.53
N GLU A 60 21.21 -6.87 4.18
CA GLU A 60 22.43 -7.29 3.47
C GLU A 60 22.37 -8.77 3.05
N SER A 61 21.75 -9.60 3.89
CA SER A 61 21.72 -11.05 3.70
C SER A 61 20.39 -11.60 3.21
N ASP A 62 19.32 -10.80 3.24
CA ASP A 62 17.93 -11.22 3.04
C ASP A 62 17.48 -12.37 3.95
N GLU A 63 18.21 -12.63 5.03
CA GLU A 63 17.84 -13.65 6.02
C GLU A 63 16.77 -13.10 6.97
N THR A 64 15.70 -13.88 7.14
CA THR A 64 14.64 -13.57 8.09
C THR A 64 15.19 -13.48 9.52
N VAL A 65 15.02 -12.31 10.13
CA VAL A 65 15.35 -12.05 11.54
C VAL A 65 14.20 -12.51 12.43
N LYS A 66 12.95 -12.27 12.00
CA LYS A 66 11.76 -12.66 12.73
C LYS A 66 10.57 -12.86 11.78
N GLU A 67 10.12 -14.10 11.66
CA GLU A 67 8.94 -14.49 10.88
C GLU A 67 7.64 -14.37 11.68
N GLY A 68 6.52 -14.25 10.97
CA GLY A 68 5.17 -14.43 11.54
C GLY A 68 4.82 -13.42 12.64
N LEU A 69 5.12 -12.14 12.43
CA LEU A 69 4.77 -11.08 13.38
C LEU A 69 3.25 -11.04 13.61
N SER A 70 2.86 -11.01 14.88
CA SER A 70 1.45 -10.96 15.27
C SER A 70 0.81 -9.61 14.95
N ALA A 71 -0.53 -9.58 14.93
CA ALA A 71 -1.31 -8.35 14.74
C ALA A 71 -0.94 -7.21 15.72
N SER A 72 -0.44 -7.53 16.92
CA SER A 72 0.05 -6.52 17.86
C SER A 72 1.22 -5.69 17.33
N PHE A 73 1.99 -6.21 16.36
CA PHE A 73 3.08 -5.46 15.73
C PHE A 73 2.58 -4.29 14.88
N LEU A 74 1.31 -4.33 14.43
CA LEU A 74 0.68 -3.22 13.72
C LEU A 74 0.58 -1.94 14.57
N GLU A 75 0.62 -2.08 15.90
CA GLU A 75 0.56 -0.96 16.85
C GLU A 75 1.94 -0.35 17.14
N GLU A 76 3.03 -1.03 16.77
CA GLU A 76 4.37 -0.50 16.95
C GLU A 76 4.60 0.72 16.05
N LYS A 77 5.41 1.67 16.51
CA LYS A 77 5.70 2.87 15.71
C LYS A 77 6.67 2.54 14.57
N ILE A 78 6.48 3.14 13.40
CA ILE A 78 7.37 2.96 12.27
C ILE A 78 8.82 3.40 12.56
N SER A 79 9.02 4.28 13.55
CA SER A 79 10.34 4.65 14.10
C SER A 79 11.20 3.47 14.58
N LEU A 80 10.62 2.29 14.83
CA LEU A 80 11.39 1.09 15.11
C LEU A 80 12.39 0.74 14.00
N LEU A 81 12.08 1.05 12.73
CA LEU A 81 12.99 0.77 11.61
C LEU A 81 14.19 1.72 11.59
N LYS A 82 14.04 2.93 12.14
CA LYS A 82 15.16 3.86 12.32
C LYS A 82 16.12 3.41 13.42
N THR A 83 15.63 2.63 14.39
CA THR A 83 16.48 2.04 15.43
C THR A 83 17.20 0.77 14.98
N ASN A 84 16.65 0.06 13.98
CA ASN A 84 17.17 -1.20 13.45
C ASN A 84 17.46 -1.06 11.96
N LEU A 85 18.50 -0.29 11.64
CA LEU A 85 18.78 0.16 10.27
C LEU A 85 19.25 -0.95 9.33
N ASP A 86 19.64 -2.09 9.89
CA ASP A 86 20.04 -3.27 9.14
C ASP A 86 18.84 -4.17 8.80
N GLU A 87 17.63 -3.80 9.24
CA GLU A 87 16.40 -4.56 9.06
C GLU A 87 15.38 -3.82 8.17
N TYR A 88 14.62 -4.60 7.40
CA TYR A 88 13.39 -4.15 6.75
C TYR A 88 12.20 -4.94 7.26
N LEU A 89 11.02 -4.32 7.22
CA LEU A 89 9.73 -4.98 7.47
C LEU A 89 9.11 -5.37 6.13
N TYR A 90 8.91 -6.65 5.91
CA TYR A 90 8.13 -7.16 4.78
C TYR A 90 6.68 -7.40 5.18
N VAL A 91 5.74 -7.03 4.32
CA VAL A 91 4.30 -7.16 4.54
C VAL A 91 3.60 -7.68 3.28
N GLU A 92 2.84 -8.77 3.45
CA GLU A 92 1.86 -9.26 2.47
C GLU A 92 0.48 -9.27 3.11
N THR A 93 -0.55 -8.95 2.32
CA THR A 93 -1.94 -8.93 2.78
C THR A 93 -2.90 -9.04 1.60
N ASP A 94 -4.00 -9.77 1.79
CA ASP A 94 -5.09 -9.83 0.81
C ASP A 94 -5.64 -8.44 0.43
N LEU A 95 -5.53 -7.46 1.34
CA LEU A 95 -5.96 -6.09 1.07
C LEU A 95 -5.19 -5.46 -0.10
N PHE A 96 -3.92 -5.82 -0.30
CA PHE A 96 -3.10 -5.28 -1.38
C PHE A 96 -3.54 -5.71 -2.78
N ASP A 97 -4.32 -6.78 -2.91
CA ASP A 97 -4.94 -7.16 -4.19
C ASP A 97 -5.91 -6.09 -4.71
N MET A 98 -6.54 -5.33 -3.80
CA MET A 98 -7.42 -4.22 -4.20
C MET A 98 -6.64 -3.17 -4.99
N ILE A 99 -5.39 -2.90 -4.59
CA ILE A 99 -4.50 -1.89 -5.18
C ILE A 99 -3.45 -2.48 -6.13
N GLN A 100 -3.51 -3.77 -6.44
CA GLN A 100 -2.57 -4.48 -7.32
C GLN A 100 -1.11 -4.40 -6.88
N VAL A 101 -0.87 -4.50 -5.57
CA VAL A 101 0.47 -4.59 -4.98
C VAL A 101 0.70 -6.03 -4.53
N ASP A 102 1.89 -6.59 -4.82
CA ASP A 102 2.22 -7.99 -4.50
C ASP A 102 2.64 -8.15 -3.04
N GLY A 103 3.40 -7.16 -2.54
CA GLY A 103 3.93 -7.09 -1.19
C GLY A 103 4.63 -5.75 -1.01
N LEU A 104 4.88 -5.36 0.23
CA LEU A 104 5.55 -4.11 0.57
C LEU A 104 6.70 -4.37 1.54
N THR A 105 7.89 -3.94 1.15
CA THR A 105 9.03 -3.79 2.04
C THR A 105 9.11 -2.35 2.51
N LEU A 106 9.10 -2.17 3.82
CA LEU A 106 9.32 -0.90 4.49
C LEU A 106 10.72 -0.91 5.09
N GLU A 107 11.54 0.07 4.71
CA GLU A 107 12.89 0.19 5.22
C GLU A 107 13.31 1.63 5.46
N VAL A 108 14.45 1.78 6.14
CA VAL A 108 15.13 3.06 6.30
C VAL A 108 16.45 3.03 5.57
N ASP A 109 16.67 3.92 4.61
CA ASP A 109 17.94 4.04 3.92
C ASP A 109 19.09 4.34 4.90
N SER A 110 20.21 3.65 4.70
CA SER A 110 21.35 3.72 5.63
C SER A 110 22.12 5.04 5.53
N VAL A 111 22.03 5.74 4.40
CA VAL A 111 22.81 6.95 4.10
C VAL A 111 22.06 8.22 4.49
N PHE A 112 20.83 8.36 4.00
CA PHE A 112 19.96 9.52 4.13
C PHE A 112 18.94 9.39 5.25
N ARG A 113 18.79 8.21 5.87
CA ARG A 113 17.86 7.95 6.97
C ARG A 113 16.40 8.25 6.61
N LYS A 114 16.05 8.00 5.34
CA LYS A 114 14.70 8.16 4.82
C LYS A 114 13.94 6.86 4.87
N TYR A 115 12.63 6.94 5.07
CA TYR A 115 11.79 5.75 4.94
C TYR A 115 11.46 5.53 3.47
N ASP A 116 11.77 4.33 3.00
CA ASP A 116 11.52 3.88 1.64
C ASP A 116 10.55 2.69 1.64
N GLY A 117 9.78 2.61 0.57
CA GLY A 117 8.85 1.53 0.27
C GLY A 117 9.24 0.86 -1.02
N LEU A 118 9.53 -0.43 -0.97
CA LEU A 118 9.85 -1.26 -2.14
C LEU A 118 8.72 -2.25 -2.37
N PHE A 119 8.18 -2.30 -3.58
CA PHE A 119 7.03 -3.14 -3.89
C PHE A 119 6.89 -3.44 -5.38
N GLY A 120 6.26 -4.57 -5.68
CA GLY A 120 5.79 -4.91 -7.02
C GLY A 120 4.39 -4.34 -7.27
N PHE A 121 4.20 -3.62 -8.38
CA PHE A 121 2.91 -3.04 -8.76
C PHE A 121 2.43 -3.55 -10.13
N ARG A 122 1.28 -4.22 -10.16
CA ARG A 122 0.73 -4.83 -11.36
C ARG A 122 -0.10 -3.83 -12.16
N ALA A 123 0.54 -3.20 -13.15
CA ALA A 123 -0.14 -2.32 -14.11
C ALA A 123 0.45 -2.47 -15.53
N PRO A 124 -0.36 -2.34 -16.60
CA PRO A 124 0.14 -2.42 -17.96
C PRO A 124 1.25 -1.41 -18.25
N LYS A 125 2.32 -1.84 -18.94
CA LYS A 125 3.46 -0.99 -19.30
C LYS A 125 3.07 0.34 -19.97
N LYS A 126 2.00 0.34 -20.78
CA LYS A 126 1.47 1.55 -21.45
C LYS A 126 1.04 2.68 -20.49
N GLN A 127 0.82 2.38 -19.22
CA GLN A 127 0.40 3.35 -18.20
C GLN A 127 1.58 4.04 -17.49
N GLU A 128 2.84 3.76 -17.90
CA GLU A 128 4.05 4.35 -17.31
C GLU A 128 3.95 5.86 -17.09
N GLN A 129 3.53 6.60 -18.12
CA GLN A 129 3.45 8.05 -18.04
C GLN A 129 2.48 8.52 -16.95
N VAL A 130 1.35 7.83 -16.77
CA VAL A 130 0.35 8.17 -15.76
C VAL A 130 0.91 7.90 -14.36
N ILE A 131 1.59 6.77 -14.16
CA ILE A 131 2.23 6.41 -12.89
C ILE A 131 3.29 7.45 -12.52
N ARG A 132 4.19 7.79 -13.46
CA ARG A 132 5.24 8.78 -13.24
C ARG A 132 4.68 10.17 -12.93
N SER A 133 3.64 10.59 -13.64
CA SER A 133 2.97 11.87 -13.37
C SER A 133 2.29 11.88 -12.00
N TYR A 134 1.67 10.78 -11.59
CA TYR A 134 1.07 10.66 -10.27
C TYR A 134 2.13 10.82 -9.17
N PHE A 135 3.25 10.07 -9.24
CA PHE A 135 4.34 10.18 -8.27
C PHE A 135 4.95 11.60 -8.22
N ALA A 136 5.21 12.22 -9.38
CA ALA A 136 5.75 13.57 -9.43
C ALA A 136 4.82 14.61 -8.80
N ASN A 137 3.50 14.46 -8.98
CA ASN A 137 2.52 15.40 -8.44
C ASN A 137 2.26 15.22 -6.94
N THR A 138 2.38 13.99 -6.44
CA THR A 138 2.02 13.64 -5.05
C THR A 138 3.21 13.64 -4.12
N LEU A 139 4.38 13.21 -4.58
CA LEU A 139 5.62 13.18 -3.80
C LEU A 139 6.49 14.42 -4.04
N GLY A 140 6.18 15.22 -5.05
CA GLY A 140 7.00 16.36 -5.51
C GLY A 140 7.86 16.01 -6.73
N SER A 141 8.05 16.97 -7.64
CA SER A 141 8.66 16.73 -8.96
C SER A 141 10.12 16.29 -8.91
N GLU A 142 10.84 16.70 -7.87
CA GLU A 142 12.26 16.40 -7.67
C GLU A 142 12.48 15.16 -6.79
N THR A 143 11.41 14.48 -6.38
CA THR A 143 11.52 13.31 -5.50
C THR A 143 12.17 12.16 -6.25
N PRO A 144 13.32 11.64 -5.77
CA PRO A 144 13.95 10.50 -6.37
C PRO A 144 13.12 9.24 -6.07
N TYR A 145 12.68 8.55 -7.11
CA TYR A 145 12.07 7.22 -7.03
C TYR A 145 12.59 6.35 -8.18
N SER A 146 12.56 5.03 -7.99
CA SER A 146 12.78 4.04 -9.04
C SER A 146 11.45 3.47 -9.50
N LEU A 147 11.32 3.31 -10.82
CA LEU A 147 10.17 2.66 -11.45
C LEU A 147 10.69 1.90 -12.68
N MET A 148 10.84 0.59 -12.53
CA MET A 148 11.38 -0.31 -13.55
C MET A 148 10.33 -1.36 -13.93
N PHE A 149 10.05 -1.53 -15.22
CA PHE A 149 9.12 -2.57 -15.65
C PHE A 149 9.84 -3.91 -15.81
N ASN A 150 9.45 -4.88 -15.01
CA ASN A 150 9.90 -6.26 -15.13
C ASN A 150 9.08 -7.00 -16.20
N ASN A 151 9.69 -7.26 -17.37
CA ASN A 151 9.00 -7.93 -18.47
C ASN A 151 8.78 -9.44 -18.23
N GLN A 152 9.49 -10.05 -17.27
CA GLN A 152 9.33 -11.47 -16.94
C GLN A 152 8.05 -11.68 -16.13
N ASP A 153 7.86 -10.84 -15.10
CA ASP A 153 6.74 -10.95 -14.17
C ASP A 153 5.55 -10.06 -14.56
N GLY A 154 5.76 -9.13 -15.50
CA GLY A 154 4.69 -8.27 -16.03
C GLY A 154 4.25 -7.18 -15.06
N LEU A 155 5.14 -6.78 -14.14
CA LEU A 155 4.88 -5.82 -13.07
C LEU A 155 5.95 -4.72 -13.02
N TRP A 156 5.66 -3.66 -12.27
CA TRP A 156 6.59 -2.59 -11.99
C TRP A 156 7.30 -2.83 -10.66
N ASP A 157 8.63 -2.87 -10.68
CA ASP A 157 9.45 -2.77 -9.48
C ASP A 157 9.53 -1.30 -9.09
N VAL A 158 8.97 -0.96 -7.93
CA VAL A 158 8.90 0.40 -7.41
C VAL A 158 9.76 0.52 -6.16
N ASN A 159 10.55 1.57 -6.09
CA ASN A 159 11.18 2.05 -4.85
C ASN A 159 10.90 3.55 -4.75
N LEU A 160 10.25 3.98 -3.67
CA LEU A 160 9.98 5.41 -3.44
C LEU A 160 10.09 5.77 -1.95
N PRO A 161 10.41 7.04 -1.65
CA PRO A 161 10.44 7.53 -0.27
C PRO A 161 9.01 7.73 0.25
N ILE A 162 8.53 6.77 1.05
CA ILE A 162 7.18 6.82 1.64
C ILE A 162 7.03 8.00 2.60
N GLU A 163 8.15 8.52 3.12
CA GLU A 163 8.15 9.70 3.99
C GLU A 163 7.64 10.98 3.30
N TYR A 164 7.59 10.98 1.97
CA TYR A 164 7.05 12.10 1.18
C TYR A 164 5.57 11.94 0.84
N ILE A 165 4.94 10.84 1.24
CA ILE A 165 3.49 10.73 1.18
C ILE A 165 2.90 11.65 2.25
N GLU A 166 1.98 12.54 1.85
CA GLU A 166 1.34 13.50 2.74
C GLU A 166 0.73 12.82 3.96
N GLY A 167 1.11 13.27 5.17
CA GLY A 167 0.62 12.70 6.43
C GLY A 167 1.58 11.70 7.08
N PHE A 168 2.67 11.31 6.41
CA PHE A 168 3.70 10.49 7.05
C PHE A 168 4.35 11.21 8.24
N THR A 169 4.47 10.51 9.36
CA THR A 169 5.30 10.91 10.51
C THR A 169 5.89 9.66 11.16
N GLU A 170 7.02 9.80 11.85
CA GLU A 170 7.66 8.67 12.55
C GLU A 170 6.89 8.14 13.78
N GLU A 171 5.87 8.91 14.19
CA GLU A 171 4.97 8.57 15.28
C GLU A 171 3.82 7.68 14.83
N LEU A 172 3.63 7.51 13.52
CA LEU A 172 2.65 6.58 12.98
C LEU A 172 2.96 5.16 13.42
N SER A 173 1.90 4.40 13.72
CA SER A 173 2.00 2.96 13.87
C SER A 173 2.24 2.31 12.51
N VAL A 174 2.72 1.06 12.51
CA VAL A 174 2.86 0.25 11.29
C VAL A 174 1.53 0.18 10.54
N ALA A 175 0.40 -0.05 11.22
CA ALA A 175 -0.92 0.00 10.58
C ALA A 175 -1.21 1.36 9.95
N ALA A 176 -0.94 2.47 10.63
CA ALA A 176 -1.21 3.78 10.05
C ALA A 176 -0.31 4.08 8.84
N THR A 177 0.95 3.62 8.84
CA THR A 177 1.85 3.70 7.68
C THR A 177 1.35 2.85 6.51
N LEU A 178 0.87 1.62 6.78
CA LEU A 178 0.28 0.74 5.76
C LEU A 178 -1.01 1.31 5.18
N GLU A 179 -1.86 1.95 6.00
CA GLU A 179 -3.08 2.63 5.53
C GLU A 179 -2.77 3.85 4.67
N LEU A 180 -1.71 4.58 5.02
CA LEU A 180 -1.22 5.70 4.23
C LEU A 180 -0.73 5.24 2.85
N PHE A 181 0.10 4.19 2.83
CA PHE A 181 0.56 3.56 1.58
C PHE A 181 -0.62 3.03 0.76
N TYR A 182 -1.56 2.33 1.39
CA TYR A 182 -2.75 1.81 0.74
C TYR A 182 -3.55 2.91 0.06
N SER A 183 -3.81 4.01 0.79
CA SER A 183 -4.59 5.14 0.28
C SER A 183 -3.90 5.83 -0.90
N PHE A 184 -2.58 5.98 -0.84
CA PHE A 184 -1.76 6.48 -1.94
C PHE A 184 -1.88 5.60 -3.20
N MET A 185 -1.68 4.29 -3.05
CA MET A 185 -1.78 3.36 -4.18
C MET A 185 -3.21 3.19 -4.70
N PHE A 186 -4.22 3.30 -3.83
CA PHE A 186 -5.63 3.27 -4.21
C PHE A 186 -5.99 4.47 -5.10
N ALA A 187 -5.47 5.66 -4.78
CA ALA A 187 -5.65 6.84 -5.61
C ALA A 187 -4.98 6.68 -6.99
N LEU A 188 -3.75 6.14 -7.04
CA LEU A 188 -3.11 5.79 -8.31
C LEU A 188 -3.96 4.81 -9.11
N GLY A 189 -4.37 3.71 -8.49
CA GLY A 189 -5.20 2.70 -9.14
C GLY A 189 -6.50 3.29 -9.70
N SER A 190 -7.13 4.21 -8.97
CA SER A 190 -8.36 4.88 -9.40
C SER A 190 -8.12 5.74 -10.64
N LEU A 191 -7.01 6.49 -10.68
CA LEU A 191 -6.60 7.27 -11.84
C LEU A 191 -6.34 6.40 -13.09
N LEU A 192 -5.85 5.18 -12.89
CA LEU A 192 -5.61 4.21 -13.97
C LEU A 192 -6.89 3.56 -14.51
N ASP A 193 -8.03 3.71 -13.83
CA ASP A 193 -9.34 3.26 -14.32
C ASP A 193 -9.98 4.26 -15.29
N GLU A 194 -9.66 5.54 -15.14
CA GLU A 194 -10.22 6.64 -15.92
C GLU A 194 -9.58 6.81 -17.32
N LYS A 195 -8.51 6.04 -17.64
CA LYS A 195 -7.69 6.18 -18.85
C LYS A 195 -7.40 4.85 -19.57
#